data_AF-A0A386WKF2-F1
#
_entry.id   AF-A0A386WKF2-F1
#
_cell.length_a   1.000
_cell.length_b   1.000
_cell.length_c   1.000
_cell.angle_alpha   90.00
_cell.angle_beta   90.00
_cell.angle_gamma   90.00
#
_symmetry.space_group_name_H-M   'P 1'
#
loop_
_entity.id
_entity.type
_entity.pdbx_description
1 polymer ?
#
loop_
_entity_poly.entity_id
_entity_poly.type
_entity_poly.pdbx_seq_one_letter_code
_entity_poly.pdbx_strand_id
1 'polypeptide(L)'
;MKRIVEIVPARPGWYARWRIGPDDTRSYPVTLWALLEHHDGSGREVVGVDCVGQWPGADDDDMSGDFVRYLFQTPDSGAPEDVESPLAGQSRDEAPHRQAAPAA
;
A
#
# COMPACT_ATOMS: atom_id res chain seq x y z
N MET A 1 -10.05 5.62 -16.42
CA MET A 1 -9.16 4.50 -16.02
C MET A 1 -7.73 5.01 -15.96
N LYS A 2 -6.93 4.50 -15.02
CA LYS A 2 -5.51 4.81 -14.86
C LYS A 2 -4.68 3.61 -15.30
N ARG A 3 -3.50 3.83 -15.88
CA ARG A 3 -2.56 2.76 -16.26
C ARG A 3 -1.29 2.86 -15.43
N ILE A 4 -0.83 1.74 -14.88
CA ILE A 4 0.49 1.64 -14.26
C ILE A 4 1.58 1.67 -15.34
N VAL A 5 2.50 2.60 -15.22
CA VAL A 5 3.66 2.79 -16.11
C VAL A 5 4.91 2.17 -15.51
N GLU A 6 5.13 2.36 -14.22
CA GLU A 6 6.32 1.89 -13.50
C GLU A 6 5.96 1.55 -12.05
N ILE A 7 6.65 0.56 -11.48
CA ILE A 7 6.58 0.20 -10.06
C ILE A 7 8.01 0.07 -9.54
N VAL A 8 8.30 0.74 -8.42
CA VAL A 8 9.57 0.61 -7.71
C VAL A 8 9.32 0.30 -6.23
N PRO A 9 10.22 -0.44 -5.56
CA PRO A 9 10.11 -0.67 -4.13
C PRO A 9 10.22 0.64 -3.35
N ALA A 10 9.37 0.81 -2.34
CA ALA A 10 9.48 1.93 -1.42
C ALA A 10 10.59 1.67 -0.40
N ARG A 11 11.40 2.69 -0.12
CA ARG A 11 12.37 2.62 0.98
C ARG A 11 11.62 2.51 2.31
N PRO A 12 12.13 1.74 3.29
CA PRO A 12 11.55 1.70 4.63
C PRO A 12 11.41 3.11 5.24
N GLY A 13 10.34 3.32 6.00
CA GLY A 13 10.05 4.59 6.67
C GLY A 13 8.92 5.40 6.04
N TRP A 14 8.41 5.02 4.86
CA TRP A 14 7.21 5.61 4.29
C TRP A 14 5.94 4.92 4.76
N TYR A 15 4.91 5.72 5.05
CA TYR A 15 3.60 5.26 5.49
C TYR A 15 2.49 6.01 4.76
N ALA A 16 1.41 5.32 4.40
CA ALA A 16 0.16 5.93 3.97
C ALA A 16 -0.75 6.02 5.20
N ARG A 17 -1.20 7.23 5.53
CA ARG A 17 -2.16 7.46 6.61
C ARG A 17 -3.55 7.63 6.03
N TRP A 18 -4.48 6.87 6.58
CA TRP A 18 -5.88 6.83 6.21
C TRP A 18 -6.75 7.22 7.41
N ARG A 19 -7.90 7.84 7.17
CA ARG A 19 -8.91 8.13 8.18
C ARG A 19 -9.98 7.04 8.12
N ILE A 20 -10.09 6.25 9.18
CA ILE A 20 -11.01 5.10 9.26
C ILE A 20 -12.26 5.41 10.12
N GLY A 21 -12.28 6.56 10.78
CA GLY A 21 -13.43 7.12 11.50
C GLY A 21 -13.27 8.63 11.68
N PRO A 22 -14.28 9.35 12.22
CA PRO A 22 -14.27 10.82 12.28
C PRO A 22 -12.99 11.43 12.89
N ASP A 23 -12.49 10.82 13.96
CA ASP A 23 -11.29 11.23 14.69
C ASP A 23 -10.23 10.11 14.76
N ASP A 24 -10.38 9.07 13.94
CA ASP A 24 -9.51 7.89 13.96
C ASP A 24 -8.72 7.77 12.66
N THR A 25 -7.39 7.75 12.79
CA THR A 25 -6.48 7.58 11.66
C THR A 25 -5.57 6.40 11.89
N ARG A 26 -5.20 5.73 10.81
CA ARG A 26 -4.32 4.58 10.83
C ARG A 26 -3.25 4.71 9.75
N SER A 27 -2.05 4.30 10.09
CA SER A 27 -0.89 4.33 9.20
C SER A 27 -0.52 2.92 8.75
N TYR A 28 -0.24 2.77 7.46
CA TYR A 28 0.20 1.51 6.85
C TYR A 28 1.53 1.74 6.13
N PRO A 29 2.53 0.86 6.30
CA PRO A 29 3.78 0.96 5.56
C PRO A 29 3.55 1.01 4.05
N VAL A 30 4.16 1.98 3.36
CA VAL A 30 4.22 2.00 1.89
C VAL A 30 5.26 0.98 1.46
N THR A 31 4.86 0.05 0.59
CA THR A 31 5.73 -1.03 0.10
C THR A 31 6.22 -0.77 -1.32
N LEU A 32 5.45 -0.02 -2.11
CA LEU A 32 5.75 0.29 -3.51
C LEU A 32 5.42 1.75 -3.83
N TRP A 33 6.14 2.33 -4.79
CA TRP A 33 5.73 3.53 -5.49
C TRP A 33 5.35 3.15 -6.92
N ALA A 34 4.20 3.63 -7.39
CA ALA A 34 3.74 3.42 -8.75
C ALA A 34 3.62 4.76 -9.48
N LEU A 35 4.16 4.83 -10.70
CA LEU A 35 3.88 5.90 -11.64
C LEU A 35 2.66 5.51 -12.46
N LEU A 36 1.64 6.35 -12.44
CA LEU A 36 0.42 6.19 -13.21
C LEU A 36 0.34 7.19 -14.34
N GLU A 37 -0.36 6.81 -15.40
CA GLU A 37 -0.74 7.68 -16.50
C GLU A 37 -2.27 7.65 -16.68
N HIS A 38 -2.86 8.83 -16.82
CA HIS A 38 -4.30 8.98 -17.03
C HIS A 38 -4.63 8.82 -18.51
N HIS A 39 -5.64 8.02 -18.82
CA HIS A 39 -6.06 7.78 -20.21
C HIS A 39 -6.62 9.02 -20.92
N ASP A 40 -7.07 10.02 -20.18
CA ASP A 40 -7.57 11.29 -20.71
C ASP A 40 -6.45 12.29 -21.07
N GLY A 41 -5.19 11.92 -20.88
CA GLY A 41 -4.04 12.77 -21.15
C GLY A 41 -3.83 13.88 -20.11
N SER A 42 -4.53 13.84 -18.98
CA SER A 42 -4.38 14.81 -17.89
C SER A 42 -3.00 14.77 -17.21
N GLY A 43 -2.23 13.71 -17.42
CA GLY A 43 -0.82 13.63 -17.05
C GLY A 43 -0.45 12.33 -16.36
N ARG A 44 0.65 12.40 -15.58
CA ARG A 44 1.18 11.30 -14.79
C ARG A 44 1.19 11.66 -13.31
N GLU A 45 0.91 10.69 -12.45
CA GLU A 45 0.96 10.85 -11.00
C GLU A 45 1.76 9.73 -10.34
N VAL A 46 2.40 10.02 -9.21
CA VAL A 46 3.11 9.02 -8.40
C VAL A 46 2.31 8.78 -7.13
N VAL A 47 2.06 7.51 -6.85
CA VAL A 47 1.26 7.07 -5.71
C VAL A 47 1.99 5.96 -4.96
N GLY A 48 1.90 6.00 -3.64
CA GLY A 48 2.40 4.96 -2.75
C GLY A 48 1.32 3.91 -2.55
N VAL A 49 1.69 2.64 -2.74
CA VAL A 49 0.85 1.49 -2.44
C VAL A 49 1.27 0.95 -1.08
N ASP A 50 0.31 0.90 -0.16
CA ASP A 50 0.56 0.40 1.18
C ASP A 50 0.62 -1.13 1.25
N CYS A 51 0.96 -1.66 2.43
CA CYS A 51 1.16 -3.08 2.63
C CYS A 51 -0.10 -3.93 2.49
N VAL A 52 -1.28 -3.31 2.47
CA VAL A 52 -2.56 -3.99 2.21
C VAL A 52 -3.04 -3.82 0.76
N GLY A 53 -2.23 -3.17 -0.09
CA GLY A 53 -2.52 -2.96 -1.50
C GLY A 53 -3.39 -1.73 -1.78
N GLN A 54 -3.65 -0.89 -0.76
CA GLN A 54 -4.45 0.31 -0.90
C GLN A 54 -3.60 1.51 -1.33
N TRP A 55 -4.24 2.44 -2.03
CA TRP A 55 -3.61 3.61 -2.63
C TRP A 55 -4.68 4.67 -2.98
N PRO A 56 -4.33 5.97 -3.05
CA PRO A 56 -5.32 7.02 -3.23
C PRO A 56 -6.05 6.94 -4.57
N GLY A 57 -7.38 6.91 -4.54
CA GLY A 57 -8.22 6.86 -5.74
C GLY A 57 -8.25 5.48 -6.42
N ALA A 58 -8.06 4.41 -5.64
CA ALA A 58 -8.46 3.06 -6.03
C ALA A 58 -9.97 3.00 -6.24
N ASP A 59 -10.44 2.21 -7.21
CA ASP A 59 -11.88 2.02 -7.46
C ASP A 59 -12.53 1.03 -6.45
N ASP A 60 -11.75 0.40 -5.57
CA ASP A 60 -12.23 -0.56 -4.56
C ASP A 60 -12.71 0.17 -3.29
N ASP A 61 -13.99 0.57 -3.33
CA ASP A 61 -14.71 1.44 -2.37
C ASP A 61 -15.10 0.72 -1.05
N ASP A 62 -14.92 -0.60 -0.96
CA ASP A 62 -15.54 -1.38 0.12
C ASP A 62 -14.72 -1.44 1.42
N MET A 63 -13.46 -1.00 1.43
CA MET A 63 -12.54 -1.29 2.56
C MET A 63 -11.54 -0.17 2.92
N SER A 64 -11.50 0.96 2.23
CA SER A 64 -10.46 1.98 2.46
C SER A 64 -11.07 3.27 3.02
N GLY A 65 -10.55 3.70 4.17
CA GLY A 65 -10.90 5.00 4.74
C GLY A 65 -10.48 6.17 3.83
N ASP A 66 -10.68 7.41 4.26
CA ASP A 66 -10.24 8.56 3.46
C ASP A 66 -8.71 8.68 3.49
N PHE A 67 -8.06 8.81 2.33
CA PHE A 67 -6.64 9.08 2.29
C PHE A 67 -6.34 10.45 2.93
N VAL A 68 -5.41 10.49 3.88
CA VAL A 68 -5.02 11.72 4.58
C VAL A 68 -3.71 12.26 4.00
N ARG A 69 -2.64 11.47 4.08
CA ARG A 69 -1.30 11.86 3.62
C ARG A 69 -0.32 10.70 3.59
N TYR A 70 0.76 10.88 2.84
CA TYR A 70 1.99 10.13 3.08
C TYR A 70 2.78 10.75 4.24
N LEU A 71 3.40 9.89 5.05
CA LEU A 71 4.27 10.25 6.17
C LEU A 71 5.61 9.53 6.00
N PHE A 72 6.71 10.27 6.18
CA PHE A 72 8.05 9.68 6.24
C PHE A 72 8.57 9.76 7.68
N GLN A 73 8.97 8.62 8.23
CA GLN A 73 9.73 8.51 9.48
C GLN A 73 11.03 7.78 9.22
N THR A 74 12.14 8.34 9.68
CA THR A 74 13.42 7.65 9.58
C THR A 74 13.42 6.40 10.44
N PRO A 75 14.14 5.33 10.06
CA PRO A 75 14.21 4.11 10.85
C PRO A 75 14.56 4.34 12.32
N ASP A 76 15.42 5.34 12.60
CA ASP A 76 15.84 5.70 13.95
C ASP A 76 14.75 6.38 14.80
N SER A 77 13.70 6.91 14.17
CA SER A 77 12.57 7.55 14.85
C SER A 77 11.47 6.54 15.25
N GLY A 78 11.56 5.30 14.78
CA GLY A 78 10.53 4.29 14.97
C GLY A 78 9.38 4.42 13.98
N ALA A 79 8.29 3.69 14.25
CA ALA A 79 7.07 3.72 13.45
C ALA A 79 6.06 4.73 14.02
N PRO A 80 5.11 5.22 13.20
CA PRO A 80 3.97 6.00 13.69
C PRO A 80 3.22 5.28 14.81
N GLU A 81 2.71 6.03 15.79
CA GLU A 81 1.94 5.50 16.93
C GLU A 81 0.68 4.74 16.48
N ASP A 82 0.10 5.19 15.36
CA ASP A 82 -1.10 4.66 14.73
C ASP A 82 -0.79 3.63 13.64
N VAL A 83 0.44 3.09 13.60
CA VAL A 83 0.74 2.00 12.67
C VAL A 83 0.01 0.74 13.13
N GLU A 84 -0.72 0.11 12.22
CA GLU A 84 -1.25 -1.22 12.52
C GLU A 84 -0.05 -2.16 12.67
N SER A 85 0.14 -2.72 13.88
CA SER A 85 1.07 -3.82 14.03
C SER A 85 0.55 -4.94 13.14
N PRO A 86 1.36 -5.51 12.23
CA PRO A 86 0.93 -6.68 11.49
C PRO A 86 0.56 -7.72 12.54
N LEU A 87 -0.73 -8.04 12.66
CA LEU A 87 -1.20 -9.10 13.53
C LEU A 87 -0.38 -10.34 13.15
N ALA A 88 0.54 -10.73 14.03
CA ALA A 88 1.21 -12.01 13.97
C ALA A 88 0.14 -13.08 14.16
N GLY A 89 -0.53 -13.48 13.08
CA GLY A 89 -1.64 -14.42 13.20
C GLY A 89 -2.63 -14.39 12.06
N GLN A 90 -2.16 -14.57 10.82
CA GLN A 90 -2.67 -15.63 9.93
C GLN A 90 -1.47 -16.12 9.12
N SER A 91 -0.87 -17.26 9.52
CA SER A 91 -0.04 -18.03 8.60
C SER A 91 -0.84 -18.18 7.31
N ARG A 92 -0.25 -17.76 6.20
CA ARG A 92 -0.73 -18.03 4.85
C ARG A 92 -0.49 -19.51 4.51
N ASP A 93 -0.92 -20.42 5.39
CA ASP A 93 -0.81 -21.87 5.23
C ASP A 93 -1.82 -22.42 4.21
N GLU A 94 -2.64 -21.56 3.61
CA GLU A 94 -3.61 -21.96 2.59
C GLU A 94 -3.48 -21.12 1.30
N ALA A 95 -2.26 -20.86 0.86
CA ALA A 95 -2.03 -20.63 -0.56
C ALA A 95 -1.68 -22.00 -1.20
N PRO A 96 -2.37 -22.45 -2.26
CA PRO A 96 -2.00 -23.69 -2.93
C PRO A 96 -0.59 -23.48 -3.50
N HIS A 97 0.40 -24.12 -2.86
CA HIS A 97 1.74 -24.23 -3.40
C HIS A 97 1.62 -24.78 -4.82
N ARG A 98 1.96 -23.96 -5.83
CA ARG A 98 2.21 -24.47 -7.18
C ARG A 98 3.36 -25.48 -7.06
N GLN A 99 3.05 -26.77 -7.03
CA GLN A 99 4.04 -27.82 -7.15
C GLN A 99 4.79 -27.59 -8.46
N ALA A 100 6.11 -27.44 -8.37
CA ALA A 100 6.97 -27.45 -9.55
C ALA A 100 6.75 -28.78 -10.29
N ALA A 101 6.48 -28.71 -11.59
CA ALA A 101 6.36 -29.90 -12.42
C ALA A 101 7.69 -30.68 -12.40
N PRO A 102 7.66 -32.02 -12.33
CA PRO A 102 8.89 -32.81 -12.39
C PRO A 102 9.56 -32.59 -13.75
N ALA A 103 10.87 -32.36 -13.72
CA ALA A 103 11.69 -32.34 -14.92
C ALA A 103 11.67 -33.73 -15.58
N ALA A 104 11.47 -33.75 -16.90
CA ALA A 104 11.43 -34.95 -17.74
C ALA A 104 12.83 -35.57 -17.93
#